data_AF-A0A126ZD11-F1
#
_entry.id   AF-A0A126ZD11-F1
#
_cell.length_a   1.000
_cell.length_b   1.000
_cell.length_c   1.000
_cell.angle_alpha   90.00
_cell.angle_beta   90.00
_cell.angle_gamma   90.00
#
_symmetry.space_group_name_H-M   'P 1'
#
loop_
_entity.id
_entity.type
_entity.pdbx_description
1 polymer ?
#
loop_
_entity_poly.entity_id
_entity_poly.type
_entity_poly.pdbx_seq_one_letter_code
_entity_poly.pdbx_strand_id
1 'polypeptide(L)'
;MRRLAQAPNLAIATLWVHALREDGIDATVQREFLGAVMGQLPPDQCLPEIWIDDDAQFALAQRALAAVQNRPQRLWHCVCGEKIEGGFEQCWHCGEMMPR
;
A
#
# COMPACT_ATOMS: atom_id res chain seq x y z
N MET A 1 -14.69 -13.36 -5.92
CA MET A 1 -13.40 -12.95 -6.51
C MET A 1 -13.64 -11.82 -7.49
N ARG A 2 -13.32 -10.59 -7.06
CA ARG A 2 -13.52 -9.37 -7.84
C ARG A 2 -12.27 -8.49 -7.76
N ARG A 3 -11.84 -7.97 -8.91
CA ARG A 3 -10.69 -7.06 -9.01
C ARG A 3 -10.99 -5.74 -8.30
N LEU A 4 -10.14 -5.39 -7.33
CA LEU A 4 -10.21 -4.15 -6.55
C LEU A 4 -9.46 -3.01 -7.24
N ALA A 5 -8.20 -3.25 -7.60
CA ALA A 5 -7.31 -2.25 -8.16
C ALA A 5 -6.15 -2.90 -8.93
N GLN A 6 -5.43 -2.08 -9.68
CA GLN A 6 -4.17 -2.45 -10.31
C GLN A 6 -3.05 -1.66 -9.63
N ALA A 7 -1.94 -2.32 -9.31
CA ALA A 7 -0.79 -1.69 -8.66
C ALA A 7 0.31 -1.37 -9.69
N PRO A 8 1.15 -0.35 -9.41
CA PRO A 8 2.22 0.06 -10.33
C PRO A 8 3.38 -0.96 -10.40
N ASN A 9 3.52 -1.83 -9.40
CA ASN A 9 4.51 -2.90 -9.36
C ASN A 9 4.15 -3.91 -8.27
N LEU A 10 4.87 -5.04 -8.24
CA LEU A 10 4.62 -6.14 -7.31
C LEU A 10 4.84 -5.73 -5.85
N ALA A 11 5.86 -4.93 -5.55
CA ALA A 11 6.13 -4.49 -4.18
C ALA A 11 4.95 -3.71 -3.59
N ILE A 12 4.37 -2.78 -4.36
CA ILE A 12 3.18 -2.02 -3.95
C ILE A 12 1.94 -2.92 -3.87
N ALA A 13 1.75 -3.85 -4.80
CA ALA A 13 0.65 -4.81 -4.75
C ALA A 13 0.67 -5.64 -3.47
N THR A 14 1.85 -6.18 -3.13
CA THR A 14 2.09 -6.96 -1.92
C THR A 14 1.85 -6.12 -0.67
N LEU A 15 2.37 -4.88 -0.62
CA LEU A 15 2.12 -3.96 0.50
C LEU A 15 0.61 -3.71 0.71
N TRP A 16 -0.14 -3.44 -0.36
CA TRP A 16 -1.58 -3.21 -0.27
C TRP A 16 -2.34 -4.46 0.20
N VAL A 17 -2.01 -5.64 -0.33
CA VAL A 17 -2.63 -6.91 0.10
C VAL A 17 -2.32 -7.21 1.57
N HIS A 18 -1.09 -6.98 2.04
CA HIS A 18 -0.77 -7.12 3.46
C HIS A 18 -1.60 -6.19 4.33
N ALA A 19 -1.67 -4.90 3.99
CA ALA A 19 -2.44 -3.93 4.76
C ALA A 19 -3.95 -4.29 4.81
N LEU A 20 -4.53 -4.76 3.70
CA LEU A 20 -5.91 -5.23 3.67
C LEU A 20 -6.12 -6.45 4.58
N ARG A 21 -5.19 -7.40 4.55
CA ARG A 21 -5.25 -8.60 5.41
C ARG A 21 -5.09 -8.29 6.89
N GLU A 22 -4.28 -7.29 7.25
CA GLU A 22 -4.17 -6.78 8.63
C GLU A 22 -5.50 -6.21 9.13
N ASP A 23 -6.30 -5.63 8.24
CA ASP A 23 -7.67 -5.16 8.51
C ASP A 23 -8.73 -6.27 8.44
N GLY A 24 -8.32 -7.53 8.28
CA GLY A 24 -9.21 -8.70 8.21
C GLY A 24 -9.92 -8.88 6.86
N ILE A 25 -9.40 -8.26 5.79
CA ILE A 25 -9.96 -8.34 4.44
C ILE A 25 -9.16 -9.34 3.62
N ASP A 26 -9.80 -10.42 3.19
CA ASP A 26 -9.16 -11.45 2.37
C ASP A 26 -8.92 -10.93 0.94
N ALA A 27 -7.64 -10.65 0.65
CA ALA A 27 -7.16 -10.14 -0.62
C ALA A 27 -6.02 -11.00 -1.19
N THR A 28 -5.90 -11.06 -2.52
CA THR A 28 -4.83 -11.76 -3.24
C THR A 28 -4.19 -10.87 -4.31
N VAL A 29 -2.91 -11.12 -4.60
CA VAL A 29 -2.23 -10.54 -5.77
C VAL A 29 -2.43 -11.49 -6.95
N GLN A 30 -2.91 -10.97 -8.08
CA GLN A 30 -2.95 -11.66 -9.35
C GLN A 30 -1.93 -11.04 -10.30
N ARG A 31 -1.52 -11.81 -11.32
CA ARG A 31 -0.58 -11.35 -12.37
C ARG A 31 0.82 -10.99 -11.83
N GLU A 32 1.21 -11.50 -10.67
CA GLU A 32 2.46 -11.15 -9.99
C GLU A 32 3.73 -11.36 -10.84
N PHE A 33 3.72 -12.35 -11.75
CA PHE A 33 4.87 -12.68 -12.61
C PHE A 33 4.72 -12.26 -14.07
N LEU A 34 3.60 -11.62 -14.46
CA LEU A 34 3.38 -11.19 -15.85
C LEU A 34 4.36 -10.10 -16.30
N GLY A 35 4.99 -9.39 -15.36
CA GLY A 35 6.10 -8.49 -15.62
C GLY A 35 7.27 -9.14 -16.36
N ALA A 36 7.49 -10.44 -16.21
CA ALA A 36 8.57 -11.16 -16.90
C ALA A 36 8.38 -11.26 -18.43
N VAL A 37 7.16 -10.98 -18.92
CA VAL A 37 6.79 -11.05 -20.34
C VAL A 37 6.64 -9.65 -20.96
N MET A 38 7.08 -8.60 -20.25
CA MET A 38 7.10 -7.23 -20.78
C MET A 38 7.91 -7.15 -22.08
N GLY A 39 7.32 -6.51 -23.10
CA GLY A 39 7.88 -6.44 -24.45
C GLY A 39 7.21 -7.39 -25.45
N GLN A 40 6.52 -8.44 -24.98
CA GLN A 40 5.63 -9.26 -25.81
C GLN A 40 4.15 -8.87 -25.61
N LEU A 41 3.82 -8.28 -24.45
CA LEU A 41 2.51 -7.74 -24.13
C LEU A 41 2.59 -6.22 -23.87
N PRO A 42 1.47 -5.49 -24.05
CA PRO A 42 1.37 -4.10 -23.62
C PRO A 42 1.70 -3.95 -22.13
N PRO A 43 2.49 -2.93 -21.72
CA PRO A 43 2.95 -2.78 -20.33
C PRO A 43 1.83 -2.72 -19.29
N ASP A 44 0.70 -2.12 -19.63
CA ASP A 44 -0.50 -2.02 -18.78
C ASP A 44 -1.13 -3.40 -18.48
N GLN A 45 -0.91 -4.37 -19.36
CA GLN A 45 -1.32 -5.77 -19.22
C GLN A 45 -0.28 -6.64 -18.50
N CYS A 46 0.82 -6.06 -18.03
CA CYS A 46 1.81 -6.78 -17.23
C CYS A 46 1.79 -6.38 -15.76
N LEU A 47 0.93 -5.44 -15.39
CA LEU A 47 0.86 -4.92 -14.02
C LEU A 47 0.10 -5.88 -13.10
N PRO A 48 0.54 -5.99 -11.83
CA PRO A 48 -0.14 -6.81 -10.84
C PRO A 48 -1.48 -6.21 -10.44
N GLU A 49 -2.40 -7.08 -10.07
CA GLU A 49 -3.76 -6.72 -9.67
C GLU A 49 -4.06 -7.19 -8.26
N ILE A 50 -4.93 -6.45 -7.58
CA ILE A 50 -5.41 -6.76 -6.24
C ILE A 50 -6.84 -7.27 -6.40
N TRP A 51 -7.12 -8.44 -5.84
CA TRP A 51 -8.42 -9.10 -5.94
C TRP A 51 -8.95 -9.39 -4.54
N ILE A 52 -10.26 -9.24 -4.36
CA ILE A 52 -10.97 -9.59 -3.13
C ILE A 52 -11.74 -10.88 -3.35
N ASP A 53 -11.60 -11.82 -2.42
CA ASP A 53 -12.24 -13.14 -2.53
C ASP A 53 -13.75 -13.06 -2.27
N ASP A 54 -14.15 -12.35 -1.22
CA ASP A 54 -15.53 -12.11 -0.82
C ASP A 54 -16.07 -10.76 -1.33
N ASP A 55 -17.01 -10.82 -2.28
CA ASP A 55 -17.64 -9.65 -2.86
C ASP A 55 -18.39 -8.78 -1.84
N ALA A 56 -18.84 -9.35 -0.71
CA ALA A 56 -19.46 -8.59 0.37
C ALA A 56 -18.49 -7.60 1.04
N GLN A 57 -17.19 -7.90 1.02
CA GLN A 57 -16.14 -7.05 1.58
C GLN A 57 -15.65 -5.97 0.61
N PHE A 58 -16.10 -5.97 -0.65
CA PHE A 58 -15.56 -5.09 -1.69
C PHE A 58 -15.65 -3.59 -1.35
N ALA A 59 -16.77 -3.15 -0.75
CA ALA A 59 -16.94 -1.75 -0.34
C ALA A 59 -16.07 -1.36 0.86
N LEU A 60 -15.78 -2.31 1.75
CA LEU A 60 -14.82 -2.12 2.84
C LEU A 60 -13.39 -2.06 2.29
N ALA A 61 -13.03 -3.00 1.41
CA ALA A 61 -11.73 -3.08 0.77
C ALA A 61 -11.36 -1.82 -0.01
N GLN A 62 -12.31 -1.22 -0.74
CA GLN A 62 -12.09 0.05 -1.45
C GLN A 62 -11.73 1.18 -0.48
N ARG A 63 -12.41 1.27 0.66
CA ARG A 63 -12.14 2.30 1.67
C ARG A 63 -10.79 2.08 2.36
N ALA A 64 -10.50 0.83 2.73
CA ALA A 64 -9.22 0.46 3.34
C ALA A 64 -8.05 0.74 2.38
N LEU A 65 -8.17 0.34 1.11
CA LEU A 65 -7.15 0.62 0.10
C LEU A 65 -6.94 2.13 -0.09
N ALA A 66 -8.01 2.92 -0.14
CA ALA A 66 -7.90 4.37 -0.24
C ALA A 66 -7.17 4.98 0.97
N ALA A 67 -7.40 4.46 2.18
CA ALA A 67 -6.68 4.89 3.39
C ALA A 67 -5.18 4.54 3.34
N VAL A 68 -4.83 3.37 2.82
CA VAL A 68 -3.43 2.94 2.63
C VAL A 68 -2.72 3.84 1.60
N GLN A 69 -3.38 4.13 0.48
CA GLN A 69 -2.84 4.97 -0.59
C GLN A 69 -2.66 6.43 -0.17
N ASN A 70 -3.53 6.93 0.71
CA ASN A 70 -3.54 8.32 1.16
C ASN A 70 -3.08 8.47 2.62
N ARG A 71 -2.19 7.58 3.09
CA ARG A 71 -1.65 7.68 4.45
C ARG A 71 -1.05 9.06 4.69
N PRO A 72 -1.42 9.75 5.79
CA PRO A 72 -1.00 11.11 6.04
C PRO A 72 0.52 11.19 6.15
N GLN A 73 1.12 12.04 5.33
CA GLN A 73 2.52 12.41 5.48
C GLN A 73 2.58 13.63 6.39
N ARG A 74 3.44 13.59 7.40
CA ARG A 74 3.60 14.65 8.38
C ARG A 74 4.98 15.29 8.24
N LEU A 75 5.04 16.55 8.60
CA LEU A 75 6.28 17.28 8.78
C LEU A 75 6.30 17.76 10.23
N TRP A 76 7.30 17.36 11.00
CA TRP A 76 7.46 17.80 12.38
C TRP A 76 8.92 18.02 12.73
N HIS A 77 9.16 18.85 13.74
CA HIS A 77 10.50 19.12 14.26
C HIS A 77 10.65 18.44 15.61
N CYS A 78 11.73 17.70 15.77
CA CYS A 78 12.07 17.07 17.02
C CYS A 78 12.67 18.09 18.01
N VAL A 79 12.58 17.80 19.31
CA VAL A 79 13.24 18.58 20.37
C VAL A 79 14.77 18.65 20.21
N CYS A 80 15.37 17.69 19.51
CA CYS A 80 16.80 17.70 19.17
C CYS A 80 17.15 18.63 17.98
N GLY A 81 16.15 19.26 17.36
CA GLY A 81 16.30 20.16 16.21
C GLY A 81 16.17 19.48 14.83
N GLU A 82 16.01 18.15 14.78
CA GLU A 82 15.89 17.41 13.52
C GLU A 82 14.53 17.63 12.84
N LYS A 83 14.53 17.71 11.51
CA LYS A 83 13.33 17.83 10.69
C LYS A 83 12.91 16.45 10.20
N ILE A 84 11.74 15.98 10.63
CA ILE A 84 11.21 14.65 10.29
C ILE A 84 10.09 14.81 9.27
N GLU A 85 10.21 14.11 8.14
CA GLU A 85 9.25 14.15 7.04
C GLU A 85 8.68 12.77 6.75
N GLY A 86 7.40 12.70 6.37
CA GLY A 86 6.74 11.49 5.90
C GLY A 86 5.88 10.80 6.97
N GLY A 87 5.82 9.47 6.93
CA GLY A 87 4.98 8.65 7.81
C GLY A 87 5.63 8.26 9.15
N PHE A 88 6.70 8.94 9.58
CA PHE A 88 7.47 8.54 10.76
C PHE A 88 7.02 9.29 12.01
N GLU A 89 6.72 8.52 13.06
CA GLU A 89 6.35 9.03 14.38
C GLU A 89 7.53 9.05 15.37
N GLN A 90 8.73 8.67 14.92
CA GLN A 90 9.94 8.63 15.73
C GLN A 90 11.09 9.35 15.02
N CYS A 91 11.86 10.13 15.79
CA CYS A 91 13.03 10.83 15.28
C CYS A 91 14.17 9.85 14.94
N TRP A 92 14.66 9.87 13.70
CA TRP A 92 15.77 9.01 13.25
C TRP A 92 17.14 9.43 13.83
N HIS A 93 17.24 10.65 14.36
CA HIS A 93 18.48 11.14 15.00
C HIS A 93 18.56 10.77 16.50
N CYS A 94 17.52 11.05 17.29
CA CYS A 94 17.56 10.88 18.74
C CYS A 94 16.58 9.82 19.29
N GLY A 95 15.73 9.23 18.46
CA GLY A 95 14.76 8.21 18.86
C GLY A 95 13.52 8.73 19.60
N GLU A 96 13.41 10.04 19.83
CA GLU A 96 12.26 10.63 20.52
C GLU A 96 10.98 10.52 19.68
N MET A 97 9.84 10.31 20.36
CA MET A 97 8.54 10.20 19.69
C MET A 97 8.02 11.58 19.28
N MET A 98 7.26 11.61 18.19
CA MET A 98 6.55 12.81 17.74
C MET A 98 5.69 13.34 18.90
N PRO A 99 5.79 14.64 19.22
CA PRO A 99 4.93 15.24 20.24
C PRO A 99 3.47 15.07 19.84
N ARG A 100 2.63 14.67 20.80
CA ARG A 100 1.20 14.47 20.61
C ARG A 100 0.44 15.79 20.59
#